data_AF-A0A7Y2GUD9-F1
#
_entry.id   AF-A0A7Y2GUD9-F1
#
_cell.length_a   1.000
_cell.length_b   1.000
_cell.length_c   1.000
_cell.angle_alpha   90.00
_cell.angle_beta   90.00
_cell.angle_gamma   90.00
#
_symmetry.space_group_name_H-M   'P 1'
#
loop_
_entity.id
_entity.type
_entity.pdbx_description
1 polymer ?
#
loop_
_entity_poly.entity_id
_entity_poly.type
_entity_poly.pdbx_seq_one_letter_code
_entity_poly.pdbx_strand_id
1 'polypeptide(L)'
;MSSPMRAPTSYKLTKDSFETLKKADISEDVLKKAESIRDREVFGKTAFEGALKTAIGDEEAKKSAGVFLSSATQTPPQLTAFSAPLMKSIVPLIFLLFVLPGIAYGYAAKTVKSHRDIVEGMSKSMSSMGYYIVLAFFASLFIAAFAQSNIGALMAIKGANFLKALAMPGQVTIVGIIVLTGIVNLMVGSASAKWALLAPIFVPMLMQLGLSPELAQAAYRIGDSSTNIITPLMPYFPLVVVFAQKYVKDTGIGTIVSLMLPYSIAFFVTWVIFLTIYWLLGLPLGLQAPYTYP
;
A
#
# COMPACT_ATOMS: atom_id res chain seq x y z
N MET A 1 -13.21 -18.09 22.58
CA MET A 1 -14.04 -16.87 22.41
C MET A 1 -13.45 -16.00 21.30
N SER A 2 -14.12 -15.91 20.15
CA SER A 2 -13.72 -14.99 19.08
C SER A 2 -14.03 -13.56 19.51
N SER A 3 -13.01 -12.81 19.92
CA SER A 3 -13.18 -11.39 20.24
C SER A 3 -13.71 -10.64 19.00
N PRO A 4 -14.79 -9.83 19.12
CA PRO A 4 -15.32 -9.03 18.01
C PRO A 4 -14.32 -7.97 17.51
N MET A 5 -13.20 -7.77 18.22
CA MET A 5 -12.14 -6.83 17.87
C MET A 5 -11.08 -7.41 16.92
N ARG A 6 -11.13 -8.73 16.65
CA ARG A 6 -10.22 -9.41 15.70
C ARG A 6 -10.73 -9.27 14.27
N ALA A 7 -9.82 -9.34 13.31
CA ALA A 7 -10.20 -9.60 11.93
C ALA A 7 -10.98 -10.92 11.84
N PRO A 8 -12.05 -11.02 11.03
CA PRO A 8 -12.69 -12.30 10.78
C PRO A 8 -11.70 -13.23 10.06
N THR A 9 -11.92 -14.54 10.18
CA THR A 9 -11.13 -15.55 9.45
C THR A 9 -11.04 -15.18 7.98
N SER A 10 -9.82 -15.13 7.43
CA SER A 10 -9.65 -14.92 6.00
C SER A 10 -9.57 -16.25 5.26
N TYR A 11 -10.04 -16.24 4.02
CA TYR A 11 -10.06 -17.38 3.12
C TYR A 11 -9.30 -16.98 1.87
N LYS A 12 -8.33 -17.81 1.47
CA LYS A 12 -7.53 -17.60 0.27
C LYS A 12 -7.43 -18.90 -0.51
N LEU A 13 -7.79 -18.87 -1.79
CA LEU A 13 -7.58 -19.99 -2.70
C LEU A 13 -6.14 -19.94 -3.22
N THR A 14 -5.31 -20.88 -2.78
CA THR A 14 -3.92 -21.04 -3.20
C THR A 14 -3.83 -22.08 -4.32
N LYS A 15 -2.64 -22.26 -4.92
CA LYS A 15 -2.42 -23.34 -5.90
C LYS A 15 -2.82 -24.71 -5.34
N ASP A 16 -2.48 -24.98 -4.09
CA ASP A 16 -2.82 -26.23 -3.40
C ASP A 16 -4.34 -26.38 -3.19
N SER A 17 -5.05 -25.27 -2.95
CA SER A 17 -6.52 -25.27 -2.93
C SER A 17 -7.09 -25.75 -4.26
N PHE A 18 -6.55 -25.27 -5.39
CA PHE A 18 -6.98 -25.69 -6.73
C PHE A 18 -6.63 -27.15 -7.04
N GLU A 19 -5.51 -27.67 -6.55
CA GLU A 19 -5.19 -29.10 -6.68
C GLU A 19 -6.18 -29.97 -5.88
N THR A 20 -6.56 -29.51 -4.69
CA THR A 20 -7.57 -30.19 -3.86
C THR A 20 -8.94 -30.16 -4.51
N LEU A 21 -9.31 -29.05 -5.14
CA LEU A 21 -10.57 -28.90 -5.86
C LEU A 21 -10.64 -29.79 -7.11
N LYS A 22 -9.52 -29.96 -7.84
CA LYS A 22 -9.41 -30.91 -8.96
C LYS A 22 -9.64 -32.35 -8.51
N LYS A 23 -9.11 -32.73 -7.35
CA LYS A 23 -9.33 -34.06 -6.76
C LYS A 23 -10.77 -34.27 -6.25
N ALA A 24 -11.52 -33.18 -6.04
CA ALA A 24 -12.89 -33.19 -5.55
C ALA A 24 -13.95 -33.13 -6.68
N ASP A 25 -13.56 -33.44 -7.92
CA ASP A 25 -14.46 -33.54 -9.10
C ASP A 25 -15.20 -32.22 -9.44
N ILE A 26 -14.59 -31.07 -9.12
CA ILE A 26 -15.06 -29.76 -9.61
C ILE A 26 -14.68 -29.62 -11.09
N SER A 27 -15.64 -29.25 -11.93
CA SER A 27 -15.43 -29.14 -13.38
C SER A 27 -14.35 -28.13 -13.73
N GLU A 28 -13.59 -28.41 -14.81
CA GLU A 28 -12.51 -27.52 -15.25
C GLU A 28 -13.00 -26.10 -15.60
N ASP A 29 -14.22 -25.97 -16.10
CA ASP A 29 -14.82 -24.66 -16.41
C ASP A 29 -15.05 -23.82 -15.14
N VAL A 30 -15.54 -24.44 -14.06
CA VAL A 30 -15.71 -23.79 -12.74
C VAL A 30 -14.36 -23.40 -12.17
N LEU A 31 -13.35 -24.27 -12.25
CA LEU A 31 -12.00 -23.99 -11.78
C LEU A 31 -11.39 -22.81 -12.54
N LYS A 32 -11.55 -22.76 -13.86
CA LYS A 32 -11.05 -21.68 -14.71
C LYS A 32 -11.69 -20.33 -14.36
N LYS A 33 -13.00 -20.30 -14.12
CA LYS A 33 -13.71 -19.10 -13.65
C LYS A 33 -13.23 -18.66 -12.26
N ALA A 34 -13.02 -19.61 -11.35
CA ALA A 34 -12.52 -19.35 -10.01
C ALA A 34 -11.07 -18.84 -9.97
N GLU A 35 -10.27 -19.03 -11.02
CA GLU A 35 -8.90 -18.47 -11.09
C GLU A 35 -8.87 -16.94 -10.93
N SER A 36 -9.96 -16.25 -11.30
CA SER A 36 -10.11 -14.79 -11.13
C SER A 36 -10.00 -14.32 -9.67
N ILE A 37 -10.24 -15.21 -8.71
CA ILE A 37 -10.12 -14.95 -7.27
C ILE A 37 -8.95 -15.73 -6.63
N ARG A 38 -8.09 -16.35 -7.43
CA ARG A 38 -6.88 -17.02 -6.94
C ARG A 38 -5.96 -16.01 -6.26
N ASP A 39 -5.37 -16.44 -5.16
CA ASP A 39 -4.49 -15.65 -4.30
C ASP A 39 -5.09 -14.37 -3.70
N ARG A 40 -6.40 -14.14 -3.90
CA ARG A 40 -7.13 -13.04 -3.27
C ARG A 40 -7.49 -13.46 -1.85
N GLU A 41 -7.05 -12.68 -0.87
CA GLU A 41 -7.44 -12.86 0.52
C GLU A 41 -8.80 -12.21 0.78
N VAL A 42 -9.79 -13.00 1.21
CA VAL A 42 -11.16 -12.54 1.48
C VAL A 42 -11.51 -12.75 2.94
N PHE A 43 -11.94 -11.68 3.61
CA PHE A 43 -12.19 -11.67 5.05
C PHE A 43 -13.64 -12.03 5.37
N GLY A 44 -13.84 -13.19 6.00
CA GLY A 44 -15.14 -13.71 6.42
C GLY A 44 -15.79 -14.65 5.41
N LYS A 45 -16.51 -15.65 5.93
CA LYS A 45 -17.14 -16.72 5.14
C LYS A 45 -18.15 -16.19 4.13
N THR A 46 -19.05 -15.30 4.54
CA THR A 46 -20.08 -14.72 3.66
C THR A 46 -19.48 -13.89 2.53
N ALA A 47 -18.40 -13.14 2.82
CA ALA A 47 -17.71 -12.36 1.81
C ALA A 47 -16.99 -13.27 0.80
N PHE A 48 -16.42 -14.38 1.27
CA PHE A 48 -15.81 -15.39 0.40
C PHE A 48 -16.83 -16.08 -0.50
N GLU A 49 -17.97 -16.50 0.05
CA GLU A 49 -19.09 -17.06 -0.73
C GLU A 49 -19.63 -16.06 -1.75
N GLY A 50 -19.72 -14.77 -1.39
CA GLY A 50 -20.08 -13.69 -2.31
C GLY A 50 -19.08 -13.52 -3.45
N ALA A 51 -17.77 -13.52 -3.14
CA ALA A 51 -16.72 -13.44 -4.15
C ALA A 51 -16.71 -14.65 -5.09
N LEU A 52 -16.95 -15.85 -4.54
CA LEU A 52 -17.10 -17.09 -5.32
C LEU A 52 -18.30 -17.00 -6.26
N LYS A 53 -19.46 -16.58 -5.76
CA LYS A 53 -20.67 -16.34 -6.56
C LYS A 53 -20.43 -15.36 -7.70
N THR A 54 -19.67 -14.29 -7.49
CA THR A 54 -19.30 -13.37 -8.57
C THR A 54 -18.38 -14.00 -9.61
N ALA A 55 -17.49 -14.90 -9.19
CA ALA A 55 -16.51 -15.54 -10.06
C ALA A 55 -17.11 -16.67 -10.91
N ILE A 56 -17.86 -17.59 -10.28
CA ILE A 56 -18.35 -18.83 -10.93
C ILE A 56 -19.86 -18.83 -11.17
N GLY A 57 -20.58 -17.79 -10.75
CA GLY A 57 -22.04 -17.73 -10.89
C GLY A 57 -22.79 -18.37 -9.72
N ASP A 58 -24.06 -17.99 -9.58
CA ASP A 58 -24.88 -18.25 -8.40
C ASP A 58 -25.17 -19.74 -8.18
N GLU A 59 -25.44 -20.47 -9.25
CA GLU A 59 -25.84 -21.88 -9.22
C GLU A 59 -24.63 -22.80 -8.94
N GLU A 60 -23.51 -22.55 -9.64
CA GLU A 60 -22.24 -23.27 -9.43
C GLU A 60 -21.68 -22.99 -8.02
N ALA A 61 -21.77 -21.75 -7.54
CA ALA A 61 -21.34 -21.39 -6.19
C ALA A 61 -22.17 -22.09 -5.11
N LYS A 62 -23.50 -22.17 -5.24
CA LYS A 62 -24.34 -22.90 -4.27
C LYS A 62 -23.96 -24.38 -4.16
N LYS A 63 -23.65 -25.03 -5.30
CA LYS A 63 -23.30 -26.45 -5.34
C LYS A 63 -21.89 -26.73 -4.79
N SER A 64 -20.95 -25.82 -5.01
CA SER A 64 -19.52 -26.05 -4.76
C SER A 64 -18.92 -25.27 -3.58
N ALA A 65 -19.62 -24.28 -3.01
CA ALA A 65 -19.10 -23.40 -1.96
C ALA A 65 -18.51 -24.15 -0.76
N GLY A 66 -19.11 -25.26 -0.35
CA GLY A 66 -18.60 -26.08 0.76
C GLY A 66 -17.20 -26.65 0.48
N VAL A 67 -16.95 -27.10 -0.76
CA VAL A 67 -15.66 -27.66 -1.21
C VAL A 67 -14.63 -26.56 -1.41
N PHE A 68 -15.05 -25.40 -1.93
CA PHE A 68 -14.19 -24.22 -2.03
C PHE A 68 -13.76 -23.68 -0.65
N LEU A 69 -14.67 -23.70 0.34
CA LEU A 69 -14.36 -23.26 1.70
C LEU A 69 -13.42 -24.22 2.44
N SER A 70 -13.57 -25.53 2.24
CA SER A 70 -12.71 -26.53 2.89
C SER A 70 -11.32 -26.61 2.25
N SER A 71 -11.21 -26.32 0.95
CA SER A 71 -9.93 -26.27 0.23
C SER A 71 -9.20 -24.93 0.40
N ALA A 72 -9.90 -23.85 0.73
CA ALA A 72 -9.28 -22.55 0.97
C ALA A 72 -8.35 -22.58 2.19
N THR A 73 -7.18 -21.95 2.04
CA THR A 73 -6.30 -21.69 3.17
C THR A 73 -6.98 -20.68 4.09
N GLN A 74 -7.13 -21.06 5.37
CA GLN A 74 -7.79 -20.23 6.37
C GLN A 74 -6.74 -19.56 7.27
N THR A 75 -6.72 -18.23 7.30
CA THR A 75 -5.93 -17.51 8.30
C THR A 75 -6.81 -17.20 9.50
N PRO A 76 -6.43 -17.64 10.71
CA PRO A 76 -7.24 -17.43 11.91
C PRO A 76 -7.38 -15.93 12.27
N PRO A 77 -8.43 -15.56 13.02
CA PRO A 77 -8.65 -14.19 13.47
C PRO A 77 -7.46 -13.56 14.21
N GLN A 78 -6.90 -12.48 13.65
CA GLN A 78 -5.78 -11.73 14.23
C GLN A 78 -6.22 -10.35 14.73
N LEU A 79 -5.61 -9.89 15.83
CA LEU A 79 -5.85 -8.55 16.39
C LEU A 79 -5.14 -7.44 15.60
N THR A 80 -3.96 -7.75 15.07
CA THR A 80 -3.08 -6.79 14.38
C THR A 80 -3.29 -6.76 12.87
N ALA A 81 -4.20 -7.57 12.34
CA ALA A 81 -4.55 -7.54 10.93
C ALA A 81 -5.25 -6.22 10.58
N PHE A 82 -4.92 -5.63 9.44
CA PHE A 82 -5.47 -4.35 8.99
C PHE A 82 -7.01 -4.34 8.89
N SER A 83 -7.61 -5.49 8.58
CA SER A 83 -9.07 -5.66 8.51
C SER A 83 -9.76 -5.75 9.87
N ALA A 84 -9.01 -5.89 10.96
CA ALA A 84 -9.54 -6.02 12.31
C ALA A 84 -10.29 -4.75 12.74
N PRO A 85 -11.47 -4.86 13.37
CA PRO A 85 -12.19 -3.70 13.91
C PRO A 85 -11.37 -2.88 14.90
N LEU A 86 -10.47 -3.52 15.65
CA LEU A 86 -9.49 -2.83 16.49
C LEU A 86 -8.58 -1.90 15.69
N MET A 87 -7.99 -2.41 14.60
CA MET A 87 -7.07 -1.65 13.75
C MET A 87 -7.81 -0.56 12.96
N LYS A 88 -9.04 -0.81 12.52
CA LYS A 88 -9.90 0.23 11.93
C LYS A 88 -10.25 1.34 12.93
N SER A 89 -10.35 1.00 14.20
CA SER A 89 -10.61 1.94 15.31
C SER A 89 -9.32 2.49 15.95
N ILE A 90 -8.14 2.25 15.38
CA ILE A 90 -6.89 2.64 16.02
C ILE A 90 -6.76 4.16 16.16
N VAL A 91 -7.23 4.93 15.17
CA VAL A 91 -7.22 6.40 15.20
C VAL A 91 -8.07 6.96 16.35
N PRO A 92 -9.36 6.59 16.51
CA PRO A 92 -10.15 7.06 17.65
C PRO A 92 -9.61 6.54 19.00
N LEU A 93 -9.01 5.35 19.05
CA LEU A 93 -8.37 4.84 20.27
C LEU A 93 -7.14 5.68 20.66
N ILE A 94 -6.27 6.02 19.70
CA ILE A 94 -5.14 6.92 19.92
C ILE A 94 -5.64 8.29 20.38
N PHE A 95 -6.72 8.80 19.76
CA PHE A 95 -7.35 10.03 20.21
C PHE A 95 -7.76 9.96 21.68
N LEU A 96 -8.48 8.92 22.10
CA LEU A 96 -8.87 8.73 23.51
C LEU A 96 -7.65 8.60 24.43
N LEU A 97 -6.62 7.87 23.99
CA LEU A 97 -5.37 7.68 24.72
C LEU A 97 -4.66 9.02 24.99
N PHE A 98 -4.75 10.00 24.10
CA PHE A 98 -4.16 11.33 24.31
C PHE A 98 -5.12 12.30 25.01
N VAL A 99 -6.41 12.27 24.68
CA VAL A 99 -7.39 13.20 25.25
C VAL A 99 -7.63 12.92 26.73
N LEU A 100 -7.77 11.67 27.14
CA LEU A 100 -8.14 11.36 28.54
C LEU A 100 -7.04 11.77 29.53
N PRO A 101 -5.74 11.41 29.34
CA PRO A 101 -4.67 11.91 30.19
C PRO A 101 -4.46 13.42 30.05
N GLY A 102 -4.63 13.98 28.85
CA GLY A 102 -4.53 15.42 28.62
C GLY A 102 -5.57 16.23 29.43
N ILE A 103 -6.80 15.73 29.50
CA ILE A 103 -7.87 16.32 30.32
C ILE A 103 -7.55 16.16 31.81
N ALA A 104 -7.18 14.96 32.25
CA ALA A 104 -6.85 14.70 33.66
C ALA A 104 -5.70 15.59 34.13
N TYR A 105 -4.64 15.69 33.33
CA TYR A 105 -3.50 16.58 33.57
C TYR A 105 -3.93 18.05 33.57
N GLY A 106 -4.73 18.49 32.59
CA GLY A 106 -5.19 19.87 32.50
C GLY A 106 -5.97 20.33 33.74
N TYR A 107 -6.83 19.46 34.29
CA TYR A 107 -7.53 19.73 35.55
C TYR A 107 -6.57 19.73 36.75
N ALA A 108 -5.68 18.73 36.85
CA ALA A 108 -4.71 18.63 37.95
C ALA A 108 -3.74 19.83 38.00
N ALA A 109 -3.28 20.29 36.83
CA ALA A 109 -2.40 21.46 36.67
C ALA A 109 -3.16 22.80 36.75
N LYS A 110 -4.50 22.77 36.89
CA LYS A 110 -5.39 23.95 36.92
C LYS A 110 -5.30 24.83 35.66
N THR A 111 -4.79 24.29 34.54
CA THR A 111 -4.75 24.96 33.24
C THR A 111 -6.07 24.84 32.48
N VAL A 112 -6.89 23.84 32.83
CA VAL A 112 -8.25 23.64 32.37
C VAL A 112 -9.17 23.70 33.60
N LYS A 113 -10.16 24.59 33.57
CA LYS A 113 -11.13 24.82 34.65
C LYS A 113 -12.49 24.19 34.36
N SER A 114 -12.84 24.04 33.08
CA SER A 114 -14.12 23.48 32.68
C SER A 114 -14.05 22.71 31.37
N HIS A 115 -15.12 21.96 31.06
CA HIS A 115 -15.28 21.29 29.76
C HIS A 115 -15.23 22.28 28.58
N ARG A 116 -15.56 23.56 28.80
CA ARG A 116 -15.50 24.59 27.75
C ARG A 116 -14.06 24.87 27.33
N ASP A 117 -13.11 24.88 28.26
CA ASP A 117 -11.70 25.13 27.95
C ASP A 117 -11.10 23.97 27.13
N ILE A 118 -11.60 22.75 27.36
CA ILE A 118 -11.26 21.56 26.55
C ILE A 118 -11.76 21.76 25.11
N VAL A 119 -13.04 22.11 24.96
CA VAL A 119 -13.66 22.36 23.64
C VAL A 119 -12.97 23.53 22.93
N GLU A 120 -12.59 24.58 23.65
CA GLU A 120 -11.85 25.72 23.10
C GLU A 120 -10.46 25.28 22.60
N GLY A 121 -9.72 24.48 23.38
CA GLY A 121 -8.44 23.92 22.97
C GLY A 121 -8.54 23.03 21.72
N MET A 122 -9.57 22.20 21.63
CA MET A 122 -9.87 21.40 20.44
C MET A 122 -10.22 22.29 19.24
N SER A 123 -11.05 23.32 19.45
CA SER A 123 -11.46 24.27 18.39
C SER A 123 -10.28 25.07 17.86
N LYS A 124 -9.39 25.55 18.74
CA LYS A 124 -8.14 26.23 18.36
C LYS A 124 -7.22 25.33 17.54
N SER A 125 -7.13 24.05 17.93
CA SER A 125 -6.38 23.05 17.16
C SER A 125 -6.98 22.84 15.76
N MET A 126 -8.31 22.73 15.64
CA MET A 126 -8.97 22.60 14.34
C MET A 126 -8.90 23.87 13.49
N SER A 127 -8.92 25.06 14.10
CA SER A 127 -8.71 26.32 13.39
C SER A 127 -7.35 26.37 12.69
N SER A 128 -6.29 25.86 13.33
CA SER A 128 -4.96 25.74 12.70
C SER A 128 -4.91 24.77 11.52
N MET A 129 -5.91 23.89 11.39
CA MET A 129 -6.05 22.95 10.28
C MET A 129 -6.85 23.51 9.09
N GLY A 130 -7.30 24.77 9.12
CA GLY A 130 -8.06 25.38 8.02
C GLY A 130 -7.31 25.33 6.67
N TYR A 131 -6.02 25.69 6.68
CA TYR A 131 -5.15 25.58 5.49
C TYR A 131 -5.02 24.13 5.01
N TYR A 132 -4.83 23.18 5.95
CA TYR A 132 -4.77 21.75 5.65
C TYR A 132 -6.04 21.28 4.94
N ILE A 133 -7.24 21.64 5.44
CA ILE A 133 -8.51 21.17 4.88
C ILE A 133 -8.69 21.68 3.44
N VAL A 134 -8.41 22.96 3.19
CA VAL A 134 -8.51 23.54 1.84
C VAL A 134 -7.54 22.85 0.89
N LEU A 135 -6.29 22.66 1.31
CA LEU A 135 -5.29 22.00 0.48
C LEU A 135 -5.65 20.52 0.22
N ALA A 136 -6.03 19.78 1.26
CA ALA A 136 -6.42 18.38 1.15
C ALA A 136 -7.64 18.20 0.23
N PHE A 137 -8.59 19.14 0.24
CA PHE A 137 -9.75 19.14 -0.66
C PHE A 137 -9.31 19.16 -2.13
N PHE A 138 -8.55 20.18 -2.54
CA PHE A 138 -8.09 20.27 -3.93
C PHE A 138 -7.13 19.14 -4.32
N ALA A 139 -6.26 18.72 -3.40
CA ALA A 139 -5.38 17.57 -3.61
C ALA A 139 -6.19 16.29 -3.85
N SER A 140 -7.27 16.05 -3.09
CA SER A 140 -8.14 14.89 -3.27
C SER A 140 -8.85 14.88 -4.63
N LEU A 141 -9.31 16.04 -5.10
CA LEU A 141 -9.92 16.19 -6.42
C LEU A 141 -8.91 15.92 -7.53
N PHE A 142 -7.71 16.48 -7.42
CA PHE A 142 -6.63 16.21 -8.36
C PHE A 142 -6.28 14.71 -8.38
N ILE A 143 -6.11 14.08 -7.22
CA ILE A 143 -5.81 12.65 -7.11
C ILE A 143 -6.92 11.81 -7.74
N ALA A 144 -8.19 12.17 -7.52
CA ALA A 144 -9.33 11.47 -8.11
C ALA A 144 -9.36 11.59 -9.64
N ALA A 145 -9.22 12.81 -10.17
CA ALA A 145 -9.19 13.06 -11.62
C ALA A 145 -7.97 12.38 -12.28
N PHE A 146 -6.81 12.45 -11.63
CA PHE A 146 -5.60 11.80 -12.09
C PHE A 146 -5.72 10.28 -12.10
N ALA A 147 -6.30 9.68 -11.05
CA ALA A 147 -6.56 8.25 -11.01
C ALA A 147 -7.53 7.81 -12.12
N GLN A 148 -8.59 8.57 -12.37
CA GLN A 148 -9.55 8.30 -13.45
C GLN A 148 -8.92 8.43 -14.84
N SER A 149 -7.95 9.33 -15.01
CA SER A 149 -7.28 9.56 -16.30
C SER A 149 -6.41 8.38 -16.77
N ASN A 150 -6.04 7.46 -15.86
CA ASN A 150 -5.09 6.38 -16.12
C ASN A 150 -3.70 6.84 -16.63
N ILE A 151 -3.33 8.12 -16.49
CA ILE A 151 -2.03 8.63 -16.96
C ILE A 151 -0.86 7.95 -16.24
N GLY A 152 -0.97 7.73 -14.92
CA GLY A 152 0.05 6.99 -14.16
C GLY A 152 0.23 5.55 -14.66
N ALA A 153 -0.87 4.88 -15.00
CA ALA A 153 -0.85 3.54 -15.60
C ALA A 153 -0.24 3.54 -17.00
N LEU A 154 -0.61 4.51 -17.84
CA LEU A 154 -0.06 4.65 -19.18
C LEU A 154 1.45 4.92 -19.17
N MET A 155 1.91 5.79 -18.26
CA MET A 155 3.33 6.12 -18.10
C MET A 155 4.14 4.91 -17.64
N ALA A 156 3.60 4.15 -16.69
CA ALA A 156 4.18 2.89 -16.24
C ALA A 156 4.34 1.88 -17.38
N ILE A 157 3.28 1.64 -18.16
CA ILE A 157 3.29 0.68 -19.28
C ILE A 157 4.29 1.12 -20.37
N LYS A 158 4.24 2.40 -20.77
CA LYS A 158 5.15 2.94 -21.79
C LYS A 158 6.61 2.91 -21.31
N GLY A 159 6.86 3.28 -20.06
CA GLY A 159 8.19 3.23 -19.45
C GLY A 159 8.74 1.80 -19.36
N ALA A 160 7.90 0.83 -18.99
CA ALA A 160 8.27 -0.59 -18.98
C ALA A 160 8.67 -1.07 -20.38
N ASN A 161 7.84 -0.79 -21.39
CA ASN A 161 8.10 -1.18 -22.77
C ASN A 161 9.37 -0.50 -23.33
N PHE A 162 9.61 0.75 -22.94
CA PHE A 162 10.84 1.46 -23.29
C PHE A 162 12.07 0.78 -22.70
N LEU A 163 12.06 0.46 -21.39
CA LEU A 163 13.15 -0.26 -20.74
C LEU A 163 13.37 -1.64 -21.37
N LYS A 164 12.30 -2.36 -21.72
CA LYS A 164 12.37 -3.64 -22.44
C LYS A 164 13.05 -3.49 -23.80
N ALA A 165 12.71 -2.44 -24.55
CA ALA A 165 13.25 -2.19 -25.89
C ALA A 165 14.75 -1.84 -25.88
N LEU A 166 15.26 -1.26 -24.78
CA LEU A 166 16.68 -0.92 -24.65
C LEU A 166 17.59 -2.14 -24.53
N ALA A 167 17.05 -3.32 -24.19
CA ALA A 167 17.80 -4.58 -24.04
C ALA A 167 19.09 -4.45 -23.19
N MET A 168 19.02 -3.62 -22.14
CA MET A 168 20.16 -3.27 -21.29
C MET A 168 20.53 -4.43 -20.34
N PRO A 169 21.80 -4.48 -19.87
CA PRO A 169 22.21 -5.42 -18.82
C PRO A 169 21.31 -5.34 -17.59
N GLY A 170 21.11 -6.47 -16.90
CA GLY A 170 20.15 -6.58 -15.81
C GLY A 170 20.30 -5.53 -14.71
N GLN A 171 21.55 -5.18 -14.35
CA GLN A 171 21.85 -4.15 -13.36
C GLN A 171 21.35 -2.77 -13.80
N VAL A 172 21.58 -2.40 -15.06
CA VAL A 172 21.13 -1.11 -15.61
C VAL A 172 19.61 -1.07 -15.71
N THR A 173 18.99 -2.18 -16.10
CA THR A 173 17.54 -2.33 -16.15
C THR A 173 16.88 -2.15 -14.78
N ILE A 174 17.49 -2.69 -13.71
CA ILE A 174 17.02 -2.49 -12.33
C ILE A 174 17.10 -1.02 -11.92
N VAL A 175 18.21 -0.33 -12.19
CA VAL A 175 18.30 1.10 -11.92
C VAL A 175 17.23 1.88 -12.68
N GLY A 176 17.00 1.54 -13.95
CA GLY A 176 15.92 2.12 -14.76
C GLY A 176 14.53 1.94 -14.14
N ILE A 177 14.25 0.76 -13.56
CA ILE A 177 12.99 0.50 -12.84
C ILE A 177 12.88 1.32 -11.56
N ILE A 178 13.97 1.49 -10.81
CA ILE A 178 13.97 2.34 -9.61
C ILE A 178 13.62 3.78 -10.00
N VAL A 179 14.24 4.31 -11.06
CA VAL A 179 13.97 5.67 -11.59
C VAL A 179 12.53 5.79 -12.06
N LEU A 180 12.06 4.85 -12.89
CA LEU A 180 10.68 4.84 -13.37
C LEU A 180 9.68 4.79 -12.21
N THR A 181 9.94 3.96 -11.21
CA THR A 181 9.09 3.87 -10.01
C THR A 181 9.09 5.19 -9.23
N GLY A 182 10.25 5.81 -9.06
CA GLY A 182 10.39 7.11 -8.40
C GLY A 182 9.59 8.21 -9.10
N ILE A 183 9.56 8.22 -10.43
CA ILE A 183 8.76 9.15 -11.24
C ILE A 183 7.26 8.86 -11.08
N VAL A 184 6.85 7.60 -11.24
CA VAL A 184 5.44 7.19 -11.07
C VAL A 184 4.94 7.51 -9.66
N ASN A 185 5.81 7.41 -8.65
CA ASN A 185 5.49 7.74 -7.27
C ASN A 185 5.13 9.22 -7.06
N LEU A 186 5.70 10.14 -7.86
CA LEU A 186 5.30 11.55 -7.82
C LEU A 186 3.84 11.74 -8.25
N MET A 187 3.29 10.80 -9.02
CA MET A 187 1.94 10.90 -9.59
C MET A 187 0.91 10.02 -8.85
N VAL A 188 1.34 8.92 -8.25
CA VAL A 188 0.46 7.95 -7.58
C VAL A 188 0.93 7.74 -6.14
N GLY A 189 0.22 8.31 -5.16
CA GLY A 189 0.66 8.33 -3.76
C GLY A 189 0.59 7.00 -3.01
N SER A 190 -0.20 6.02 -3.48
CA SER A 190 -0.37 4.73 -2.78
C SER A 190 0.66 3.69 -3.23
N ALA A 191 1.43 3.14 -2.29
CA ALA A 191 2.38 2.06 -2.57
C ALA A 191 1.67 0.80 -3.09
N SER A 192 0.65 0.31 -2.37
CA SER A 192 -0.08 -0.89 -2.77
C SER A 192 -0.77 -0.75 -4.14
N ALA A 193 -1.30 0.44 -4.46
CA ALA A 193 -1.92 0.70 -5.76
C ALA A 193 -0.88 0.69 -6.89
N LYS A 194 0.28 1.32 -6.67
CA LYS A 194 1.38 1.31 -7.64
C LYS A 194 1.91 -0.09 -7.87
N TRP A 195 2.18 -0.86 -6.81
CA TRP A 195 2.69 -2.22 -6.96
C TRP A 195 1.67 -3.13 -7.68
N ALA A 196 0.38 -3.03 -7.36
CA ALA A 196 -0.66 -3.81 -8.04
C ALA A 196 -0.72 -3.54 -9.56
N LEU A 197 -0.42 -2.31 -9.97
CA LEU A 197 -0.33 -1.89 -11.37
C LEU A 197 0.99 -2.34 -12.03
N LEU A 198 2.12 -2.16 -11.34
CA LEU A 198 3.46 -2.36 -11.89
C LEU A 198 3.91 -3.82 -11.89
N ALA A 199 3.57 -4.59 -10.85
CA ALA A 199 4.04 -5.96 -10.69
C ALA A 199 3.65 -6.89 -11.85
N PRO A 200 2.41 -6.87 -12.39
CA PRO A 200 2.04 -7.71 -13.53
C PRO A 200 2.84 -7.42 -14.82
N ILE A 201 3.52 -6.28 -14.89
CA ILE A 201 4.33 -5.87 -16.05
C ILE A 201 5.80 -6.12 -15.77
N PHE A 202 6.31 -5.58 -14.66
CA PHE A 202 7.74 -5.63 -14.32
C PHE A 202 8.21 -7.03 -13.96
N VAL A 203 7.43 -7.78 -13.18
CA VAL A 203 7.87 -9.09 -12.71
C VAL A 203 8.05 -10.06 -13.89
N PRO A 204 7.07 -10.25 -14.79
CA PRO A 204 7.27 -11.13 -15.95
C PRO A 204 8.37 -10.65 -16.90
N MET A 205 8.49 -9.33 -17.10
CA MET A 205 9.54 -8.76 -17.96
C MET A 205 10.94 -9.03 -17.40
N LEU A 206 11.16 -8.83 -16.10
CA LEU A 206 12.45 -9.06 -15.46
C LEU A 206 12.80 -10.55 -15.40
N MET A 207 11.82 -11.42 -15.18
CA MET A 207 12.01 -12.87 -15.24
C MET A 207 12.49 -13.32 -16.62
N GLN A 208 11.98 -12.73 -17.71
CA GLN A 208 12.48 -13.01 -19.07
C GLN A 208 13.96 -12.60 -19.28
N LEU A 209 14.45 -11.65 -18.47
CA LEU A 209 15.84 -11.20 -18.47
C LEU A 209 16.70 -11.98 -17.46
N GLY A 210 16.16 -13.05 -16.88
CA GLY A 210 16.84 -13.88 -15.88
C GLY A 210 16.94 -13.22 -14.50
N LEU A 211 16.10 -12.22 -14.20
CA LEU A 211 16.08 -11.51 -12.91
C LEU A 211 14.87 -11.92 -12.07
N SER A 212 15.08 -12.03 -10.75
CA SER A 212 14.07 -12.55 -9.84
C SER A 212 12.92 -11.56 -9.52
N PRO A 213 11.72 -12.07 -9.21
CA PRO A 213 10.63 -11.26 -8.68
C PRO A 213 10.99 -10.49 -7.40
N GLU A 214 11.84 -11.08 -6.55
CA GLU A 214 12.28 -10.49 -5.29
C GLU A 214 13.13 -9.24 -5.54
N LEU A 215 14.01 -9.29 -6.54
CA LEU A 215 14.79 -8.15 -6.99
C LEU A 215 13.90 -7.06 -7.60
N ALA A 216 12.89 -7.45 -8.38
CA ALA A 216 11.89 -6.52 -8.91
C ALA A 216 11.16 -5.77 -7.77
N GLN A 217 10.76 -6.50 -6.72
CA GLN A 217 10.11 -5.91 -5.56
C GLN A 217 11.04 -5.01 -4.76
N ALA A 218 12.30 -5.41 -4.57
CA ALA A 218 13.31 -4.57 -3.90
C ALA A 218 13.52 -3.24 -4.65
N ALA A 219 13.71 -3.31 -5.97
CA ALA A 219 13.85 -2.13 -6.83
C ALA A 219 12.63 -1.20 -6.75
N TYR A 220 11.42 -1.77 -6.81
CA TYR A 220 10.18 -1.02 -6.64
C TYR A 220 10.12 -0.29 -5.28
N ARG A 221 10.45 -0.98 -4.17
CA ARG A 221 10.40 -0.38 -2.82
C ARG A 221 11.38 0.77 -2.65
N ILE A 222 12.55 0.69 -3.27
CA ILE A 222 13.52 1.80 -3.27
C ILE A 222 12.94 3.02 -4.00
N GLY A 223 12.41 2.83 -5.22
CA GLY A 223 11.85 3.93 -6.00
C GLY A 223 10.63 4.56 -5.32
N ASP A 224 9.73 3.74 -4.79
CA ASP A 224 8.52 4.16 -4.08
C ASP A 224 8.84 5.00 -2.84
N SER A 225 9.78 4.55 -2.01
CA SER A 225 10.11 5.25 -0.76
C SER A 225 10.86 6.56 -0.97
N SER A 226 11.79 6.59 -1.93
CA SER A 226 12.77 7.68 -2.06
C SER A 226 12.14 9.02 -2.46
N THR A 227 11.04 9.02 -3.22
CA THR A 227 10.37 10.25 -3.70
C THR A 227 9.09 10.59 -2.91
N ASN A 228 8.74 9.82 -1.86
CA ASN A 228 7.55 10.09 -1.05
C ASN A 228 7.58 11.45 -0.35
N ILE A 229 8.77 11.94 0.02
CA ILE A 229 8.95 13.19 0.76
C ILE A 229 8.83 14.45 -0.11
N ILE A 230 8.82 14.29 -1.44
CA ILE A 230 8.71 15.40 -2.41
C ILE A 230 7.39 15.39 -3.19
N THR A 231 6.53 14.40 -2.98
CA THR A 231 5.22 14.37 -3.66
C THR A 231 4.15 15.13 -2.86
N PRO A 232 3.58 16.21 -3.42
CA PRO A 232 2.47 16.92 -2.78
C PRO A 232 1.16 16.10 -2.81
N LEU A 233 1.14 14.99 -3.56
CA LEU A 233 -0.02 14.11 -3.70
C LEU A 233 -0.11 13.06 -2.60
N MET A 234 0.89 12.98 -1.72
CA MET A 234 0.81 12.11 -0.54
C MET A 234 -0.26 12.66 0.42
N PRO A 235 -1.20 11.84 0.91
CA PRO A 235 -2.30 12.29 1.76
C PRO A 235 -1.87 13.05 3.03
N TYR A 236 -0.67 12.77 3.53
CA TYR A 236 -0.11 13.39 4.74
C TYR A 236 0.71 14.66 4.45
N PHE A 237 1.01 14.98 3.19
CA PHE A 237 1.85 16.12 2.83
C PHE A 237 1.29 17.45 3.36
N PRO A 238 -0.03 17.74 3.25
CA PRO A 238 -0.59 18.97 3.81
C PRO A 238 -0.38 19.10 5.33
N LEU A 239 -0.36 17.99 6.07
CA LEU A 239 -0.13 17.99 7.52
C LEU A 239 1.31 18.41 7.85
N VAL A 240 2.28 17.94 7.06
CA VAL A 240 3.69 18.32 7.18
C VAL A 240 3.85 19.83 6.99
N VAL A 241 3.16 20.42 5.99
CA VAL A 241 3.18 21.87 5.75
C VAL A 241 2.65 22.64 6.96
N VAL A 242 1.52 22.23 7.53
CA VAL A 242 0.95 22.89 8.73
C VAL A 242 1.88 22.79 9.94
N PHE A 243 2.55 21.65 10.13
CA PHE A 243 3.55 21.52 11.20
C PHE A 243 4.76 22.42 11.00
N ALA A 244 5.23 22.60 9.76
CA ALA A 244 6.29 23.55 9.47
C ALA A 244 5.83 25.01 9.66
N GLN A 245 4.59 25.34 9.26
CA GLN A 245 3.96 26.64 9.50
C GLN A 245 3.79 26.99 10.98
N LYS A 246 3.88 26.01 11.89
CA LYS A 246 3.94 26.28 13.32
C LYS A 246 5.18 27.09 13.69
N TYR A 247 6.32 26.82 13.04
CA TYR A 247 7.62 27.43 13.32
C TYR A 247 7.99 28.51 12.30
N VAL A 248 7.70 28.31 11.02
CA VAL A 248 8.03 29.23 9.92
C VAL A 248 6.76 29.51 9.11
N LYS A 249 6.12 30.65 9.37
CA LYS A 249 4.77 30.99 8.88
C LYS A 249 4.65 31.02 7.36
N ASP A 250 5.70 31.42 6.66
CA ASP A 250 5.72 31.54 5.20
C ASP A 250 5.97 30.20 4.48
N THR A 251 6.00 29.08 5.22
CA THR A 251 6.20 27.76 4.63
C THR A 251 4.98 27.37 3.81
N GLY A 252 5.21 27.11 2.52
CA GLY A 252 4.22 26.52 1.62
C GLY A 252 4.63 25.14 1.12
N ILE A 253 3.84 24.60 0.19
CA ILE A 253 4.11 23.33 -0.48
C ILE A 253 5.48 23.37 -1.18
N GLY A 254 5.72 24.41 -1.98
CA GLY A 254 6.97 24.58 -2.71
C GLY A 254 8.19 24.66 -1.79
N THR A 255 8.04 25.31 -0.63
CA THR A 255 9.10 25.41 0.39
C THR A 255 9.46 24.02 0.92
N ILE A 256 8.46 23.20 1.30
CA ILE A 256 8.69 21.84 1.78
C ILE A 256 9.28 20.95 0.68
N VAL A 257 8.72 20.98 -0.54
CA VAL A 257 9.24 20.20 -1.67
C VAL A 257 10.70 20.57 -1.95
N SER A 258 11.02 21.85 -2.01
CA SER A 258 12.39 22.32 -2.28
C SER A 258 13.36 21.95 -1.15
N LEU A 259 12.90 22.03 0.10
CA LEU A 259 13.69 21.61 1.27
C LEU A 259 13.97 20.11 1.27
N MET A 260 12.97 19.29 0.87
CA MET A 260 13.05 17.83 0.87
C MET A 260 13.71 17.25 -0.39
N LEU A 261 13.78 18.00 -1.48
CA LEU A 261 14.42 17.59 -2.73
C LEU A 261 15.86 17.08 -2.56
N PRO A 262 16.79 17.79 -1.88
CA PRO A 262 18.14 17.28 -1.68
C PRO A 262 18.16 15.97 -0.87
N TYR A 263 17.27 15.83 0.12
CA TYR A 263 17.13 14.58 0.89
C TYR A 263 16.64 13.43 0.01
N SER A 264 15.65 13.69 -0.84
CA SER A 264 15.09 12.69 -1.76
C SER A 264 16.15 12.20 -2.73
N ILE A 265 16.93 13.11 -3.32
CA ILE A 265 18.03 12.78 -4.22
C ILE A 265 19.12 11.98 -3.48
N ALA A 266 19.53 12.42 -2.29
CA ALA A 266 20.54 11.73 -1.50
C ALA A 266 20.10 10.31 -1.11
N PHE A 267 18.86 10.14 -0.64
CA PHE A 267 18.29 8.82 -0.35
C PHE A 267 18.20 7.95 -1.59
N PHE A 268 17.72 8.51 -2.70
CA PHE A 268 17.58 7.78 -3.97
C PHE A 268 18.93 7.23 -4.44
N VAL A 269 19.96 8.09 -4.50
CA VAL A 269 21.31 7.70 -4.91
C VAL A 269 21.90 6.69 -3.94
N THR A 270 21.79 6.93 -2.63
CA THR A 270 22.34 6.04 -1.60
C THR A 270 21.70 4.65 -1.67
N TRP A 271 20.38 4.56 -1.86
CA TRP A 271 19.68 3.28 -1.99
C TRP A 271 19.98 2.54 -3.28
N VAL A 272 20.12 3.26 -4.41
CA VAL A 272 20.56 2.63 -5.66
C VAL A 272 21.96 2.03 -5.48
N ILE A 273 22.91 2.81 -4.96
CA ILE A 273 24.27 2.35 -4.69
C ILE A 273 24.27 1.16 -3.72
N PHE A 274 23.50 1.26 -2.64
CA PHE A 274 23.38 0.19 -1.66
C PHE A 274 22.88 -1.10 -2.31
N LEU A 275 21.80 -1.08 -3.09
CA LEU A 275 21.29 -2.27 -3.77
C LEU A 275 22.29 -2.82 -4.77
N THR A 276 22.98 -1.97 -5.53
CA THR A 276 24.00 -2.41 -6.49
C THR A 276 25.16 -3.11 -5.78
N ILE A 277 25.71 -2.53 -4.71
CA ILE A 277 26.77 -3.14 -3.91
C ILE A 277 26.29 -4.45 -3.29
N TYR A 278 25.09 -4.46 -2.71
CA TYR A 278 24.50 -5.63 -2.06
C TYR A 278 24.34 -6.80 -3.05
N TRP A 279 23.96 -6.50 -4.30
CA TRP A 279 23.91 -7.47 -5.40
C TRP A 279 25.30 -7.93 -5.82
N LEU A 280 26.28 -7.02 -5.97
CA LEU A 280 27.65 -7.39 -6.34
C LEU A 280 28.32 -8.31 -5.30
N LEU A 281 27.99 -8.14 -4.01
CA LEU A 281 28.46 -9.00 -2.93
C LEU A 281 27.74 -10.37 -2.89
N GLY A 282 26.70 -10.57 -3.71
CA GLY A 282 25.94 -11.82 -3.75
C GLY A 282 25.14 -12.10 -2.48
N LEU A 283 24.93 -11.11 -1.63
CA LEU A 283 24.20 -11.27 -0.37
C LEU A 283 22.72 -11.52 -0.66
N PRO A 284 22.08 -12.58 -0.13
CA PRO A 284 20.69 -12.85 -0.44
C PRO A 284 19.79 -11.67 -0.01
N LEU A 285 18.83 -11.32 -0.86
CA LEU A 285 17.85 -10.25 -0.57
C LEU A 285 16.96 -10.58 0.64
N GLY A 286 16.93 -11.86 1.02
CA GLY A 286 16.12 -12.43 2.08
C GLY A 286 16.21 -13.96 2.04
N LEU A 287 15.45 -14.62 2.90
CA LEU A 287 15.35 -16.08 2.90
C LEU A 287 14.78 -16.55 1.56
N GLN A 288 15.52 -17.38 0.83
CA GLN A 288 15.15 -17.89 -0.49
C GLN A 288 14.84 -16.80 -1.53
N ALA A 289 15.51 -15.63 -1.44
CA ALA A 289 15.33 -14.52 -2.37
C ALA A 289 16.60 -14.33 -3.23
N PRO A 290 16.79 -15.14 -4.29
CA PRO A 290 17.92 -14.99 -5.21
C PRO A 290 17.78 -13.70 -6.04
N TYR A 291 18.85 -13.29 -6.72
CA TYR A 291 18.81 -12.19 -7.69
C TYR A 291 18.40 -12.64 -9.08
N THR A 292 18.67 -13.91 -9.39
CA THR A 292 18.50 -14.49 -10.71
C THR A 292 17.29 -15.40 -10.74
N TYR A 293 16.60 -15.40 -11.87
CA TYR A 293 15.50 -16.31 -12.19
C TYR A 293 15.96 -17.28 -13.28
N PRO A 294 15.83 -18.61 -13.09
CA PRO A 294 16.23 -19.61 -14.08
C PRO A 294 15.31 -19.68 -15.30
#